data_AF-A0A7C3IH34-F1
#
_entry.id   AF-A0A7C3IH34-F1
#
_cell.length_a   1.000
_cell.length_b   1.000
_cell.length_c   1.000
_cell.angle_alpha   90.00
_cell.angle_beta   90.00
_cell.angle_gamma   90.00
#
_symmetry.space_group_name_H-M   'P 1'
#
loop_
_entity.id
_entity.type
_entity.pdbx_description
1 polymer ?
#
loop_
_entity_poly.entity_id
_entity_poly.type
_entity_poly.pdbx_seq_one_letter_code
_entity_poly.pdbx_strand_id
1 'polypeptide(L)'
;MASAPTRPAPPPRAPQARPERRSLSFEEPAANVGHRIVLYGPGGVGKTTLADLAPGPVVSFDLDESLAILRPEHTRRIAGIETWDDLRATLNGDGWDGVRTLVIDSATRAEELAIAWTIANVPHEKGHRVARLEDYGYGKGYQIVYEVFLTLLGDLDRHVRAGRHAILICHDCTTNTPNPQGDDWLRYEPRLMSPSSGKASIRLRVREWADHLLFLGYDIDVKDGKGRGCGTRTLWPVEMPHCMAKSRRLSDPIPLRPNDTAVWDALFGKPNPKKEEGTHARES
;
A
#
# COMPACT_ATOMS: atom_id res chain seq x y z
N MET A 1 -32.56 69.08 -25.48
CA MET A 1 -32.22 68.31 -24.27
C MET A 1 -32.58 66.86 -24.54
N ALA A 2 -31.59 65.99 -24.76
CA ALA A 2 -31.82 64.57 -25.05
C ALA A 2 -31.90 63.78 -23.73
N SER A 3 -32.99 63.04 -23.54
CA SER A 3 -33.25 62.21 -22.36
C SER A 3 -32.40 60.93 -22.41
N ALA A 4 -31.70 60.63 -21.32
CA ALA A 4 -30.86 59.45 -21.21
C ALA A 4 -31.71 58.17 -21.02
N PRO A 5 -31.33 57.02 -21.62
CA PRO A 5 -32.09 55.79 -21.46
C PRO A 5 -31.86 55.18 -20.08
N THR A 6 -32.94 54.87 -19.39
CA THR A 6 -32.96 54.13 -18.11
C THR A 6 -32.53 52.69 -18.34
N ARG A 7 -31.48 52.25 -17.63
CA ARG A 7 -31.07 50.84 -17.60
C ARG A 7 -32.15 49.99 -16.92
N PRO A 8 -32.51 48.81 -17.48
CA PRO A 8 -33.43 47.89 -16.81
C PRO A 8 -32.78 47.29 -15.56
N ALA A 9 -33.60 47.10 -14.52
CA ALA A 9 -33.18 46.52 -13.26
C ALA A 9 -32.68 45.08 -13.45
N PRO A 10 -31.65 44.64 -12.71
CA PRO A 10 -31.16 43.27 -12.79
C PRO A 10 -32.25 42.28 -12.33
N PRO A 11 -32.30 41.07 -12.91
CA PRO A 11 -33.30 40.08 -12.56
C PRO A 11 -33.18 39.64 -11.09
N PRO A 12 -34.29 39.28 -10.43
CA PRO A 12 -34.28 38.82 -9.05
C PRO A 12 -33.41 37.58 -8.92
N ARG A 13 -32.50 37.60 -7.94
CA ARG A 13 -31.59 36.49 -7.64
C ARG A 13 -32.41 35.26 -7.23
N ALA A 14 -32.21 34.15 -7.92
CA ALA A 14 -32.87 32.89 -7.58
C ALA A 14 -32.58 32.51 -6.12
N PRO A 15 -33.56 31.98 -5.37
CA PRO A 15 -33.36 31.57 -3.98
C PRO A 15 -32.28 30.49 -3.93
N GLN A 16 -31.18 30.79 -3.23
CA GLN A 16 -30.13 29.80 -2.97
C GLN A 16 -30.69 28.74 -2.03
N ALA A 17 -30.61 27.46 -2.43
CA ALA A 17 -30.98 26.35 -1.56
C ALA A 17 -30.18 26.44 -0.25
N ARG A 18 -30.89 26.45 0.88
CA ARG A 18 -30.25 26.38 2.20
C ARG A 18 -29.46 25.07 2.27
N PRO A 19 -28.18 25.09 2.67
CA PRO A 19 -27.43 23.85 2.84
C PRO A 19 -28.15 22.99 3.89
N GLU A 20 -28.44 21.73 3.54
CA GLU A 20 -29.01 20.76 4.46
C GLU A 20 -28.11 20.65 5.69
N ARG A 21 -28.66 20.97 6.86
CA ARG A 21 -27.94 20.82 8.13
C ARG A 21 -27.84 19.33 8.42
N ARG A 22 -26.67 18.73 8.19
CA ARG A 22 -26.36 17.38 8.66
C ARG A 22 -26.22 17.41 10.18
N SER A 23 -26.92 16.52 10.87
CA SER A 23 -26.71 16.25 12.30
C SER A 23 -25.51 15.34 12.48
N LEU A 24 -24.73 15.56 13.54
CA LEU A 24 -23.64 14.69 13.96
C LEU A 24 -24.22 13.34 14.46
N SER A 25 -23.67 12.22 13.99
CA SER A 25 -23.92 10.89 14.55
C SER A 25 -22.60 10.24 14.96
N PHE A 26 -22.65 9.41 16.01
CA PHE A 26 -21.52 8.61 16.47
C PHE A 26 -21.80 7.14 16.16
N GLU A 27 -20.80 6.43 15.67
CA GLU A 27 -20.85 4.98 15.39
C GLU A 27 -19.61 4.32 15.98
N GLU A 28 -19.77 3.08 16.47
CA GLU A 28 -18.63 2.26 16.89
C GLU A 28 -17.78 1.89 15.66
N PRO A 29 -16.44 1.85 15.79
CA PRO A 29 -15.58 1.37 14.72
C PRO A 29 -15.97 -0.03 14.26
N ALA A 30 -16.04 -0.23 12.95
CA ALA A 30 -16.45 -1.52 12.38
C ALA A 30 -15.50 -2.65 12.85
N ALA A 31 -16.08 -3.70 13.44
CA ALA A 31 -15.33 -4.79 14.07
C ALA A 31 -14.67 -5.77 13.07
N ASN A 32 -15.14 -5.81 11.82
CA ASN A 32 -14.75 -6.80 10.80
C ASN A 32 -14.20 -6.14 9.53
N VAL A 33 -13.34 -5.14 9.67
CA VAL A 33 -12.66 -4.53 8.51
C VAL A 33 -11.45 -5.37 8.16
N GLY A 34 -11.19 -5.52 6.86
CA GLY A 34 -9.96 -6.11 6.35
C GLY A 34 -8.73 -5.33 6.80
N HIS A 35 -7.55 -5.87 6.52
CA HIS A 35 -6.29 -5.19 6.84
C HIS A 35 -5.58 -4.82 5.54
N ARG A 36 -4.94 -3.65 5.53
CA ARG A 36 -4.04 -3.22 4.46
C ARG A 36 -2.61 -3.61 4.82
N ILE A 37 -2.08 -4.61 4.14
CA ILE A 37 -0.78 -5.21 4.45
C ILE A 37 0.15 -5.00 3.27
N VAL A 38 1.39 -4.61 3.53
CA VAL A 38 2.46 -4.50 2.55
C VAL A 38 3.60 -5.41 3.01
N LEU A 39 3.96 -6.38 2.18
CA LEU A 39 5.12 -7.24 2.38
C LEU A 39 6.22 -6.79 1.43
N TYR A 40 7.39 -6.43 1.94
CA TYR A 40 8.51 -6.05 1.09
C TYR A 40 9.84 -6.60 1.58
N GLY A 41 10.80 -6.68 0.67
CA GLY A 41 12.13 -7.23 0.94
C GLY A 41 12.77 -7.82 -0.31
N PRO A 42 13.99 -8.37 -0.17
CA PRO A 42 14.76 -8.91 -1.28
C PRO A 42 14.04 -9.99 -2.09
N GLY A 43 14.48 -10.19 -3.33
CA GLY A 43 14.08 -11.34 -4.13
C GLY A 43 14.36 -12.66 -3.41
N GLY A 44 13.44 -13.63 -3.53
CA GLY A 44 13.58 -14.95 -2.91
C GLY A 44 13.32 -15.03 -1.40
N VAL A 45 13.09 -13.91 -0.71
CA VAL A 45 12.88 -13.91 0.76
C VAL A 45 11.55 -14.55 1.19
N GLY A 46 10.70 -14.95 0.23
CA GLY A 46 9.46 -15.71 0.51
C GLY A 46 8.21 -14.86 0.72
N LYS A 47 8.14 -13.65 0.14
CA LYS A 47 6.96 -12.76 0.23
C LYS A 47 5.69 -13.43 -0.30
N THR A 48 5.76 -14.00 -1.52
CA THR A 48 4.64 -14.70 -2.15
C THR A 48 4.25 -15.97 -1.39
N THR A 49 5.23 -16.73 -0.89
CA THR A 49 4.98 -17.91 -0.04
C THR A 49 4.30 -17.52 1.28
N LEU A 50 4.70 -16.41 1.90
CA LEU A 50 4.03 -15.92 3.11
C LEU A 50 2.59 -15.49 2.82
N ALA A 51 2.37 -14.78 1.69
CA ALA A 51 1.03 -14.38 1.25
C ALA A 51 0.12 -15.57 0.95
N ASP A 52 0.67 -16.71 0.48
CA ASP A 52 -0.08 -17.94 0.27
C ASP A 52 -0.71 -18.50 1.56
N LEU A 53 -0.04 -18.30 2.68
CA LEU A 53 -0.50 -18.75 4.00
C LEU A 53 -1.49 -17.77 4.66
N ALA A 54 -1.83 -16.67 3.99
CA ALA A 54 -2.78 -15.67 4.52
C ALA A 54 -4.19 -16.28 4.69
N PRO A 55 -5.07 -15.66 5.49
CA PRO A 55 -6.42 -16.16 5.69
C PRO A 55 -7.16 -16.40 4.38
N GLY A 56 -7.42 -17.68 4.08
CA GLY A 56 -8.03 -18.10 2.83
C GLY A 56 -9.56 -17.99 2.80
N PRO A 57 -10.18 -18.06 1.60
CA PRO A 57 -9.54 -18.22 0.29
C PRO A 57 -8.68 -17.02 -0.16
N VAL A 58 -7.49 -17.32 -0.73
CA VAL A 58 -6.53 -16.33 -1.24
C VAL A 58 -6.59 -16.26 -2.76
N VAL A 59 -6.65 -15.05 -3.32
CA VAL A 59 -6.53 -14.79 -4.75
C VAL A 59 -5.42 -13.78 -5.03
N SER A 60 -4.72 -13.93 -6.16
CA SER A 60 -3.59 -13.05 -6.51
C SER A 60 -3.68 -12.50 -7.93
N PHE A 61 -3.48 -11.19 -8.05
CA PHE A 61 -3.04 -10.54 -9.27
C PHE A 61 -1.54 -10.79 -9.42
N ASP A 62 -1.19 -11.89 -10.08
CA ASP A 62 0.19 -12.34 -10.32
C ASP A 62 0.82 -11.59 -11.50
N LEU A 63 1.12 -10.31 -11.28
CA LEU A 63 1.73 -9.39 -12.24
C LEU A 63 3.22 -9.68 -12.49
N ASP A 64 3.92 -10.27 -11.51
CA ASP A 64 5.32 -10.71 -11.63
C ASP A 64 5.46 -12.14 -12.18
N GLU A 65 4.35 -12.79 -12.54
CA GLU A 65 4.30 -14.17 -13.08
C GLU A 65 4.98 -15.22 -12.19
N SER A 66 4.97 -14.99 -10.87
CA SER A 66 5.67 -15.79 -9.87
C SER A 66 4.95 -17.11 -9.57
N LEU A 67 3.61 -17.15 -9.68
CA LEU A 67 2.84 -18.33 -9.29
C LEU A 67 3.05 -19.52 -10.24
N ALA A 68 3.45 -19.25 -11.48
CA ALA A 68 3.79 -20.29 -12.45
C ALA A 68 5.00 -21.13 -12.02
N ILE A 69 5.93 -20.52 -11.29
CA ILE A 69 7.13 -21.19 -10.80
C ILE A 69 6.93 -21.70 -9.37
N LEU A 70 6.33 -20.89 -8.49
CA LEU A 70 6.19 -21.21 -7.07
C LEU A 70 5.13 -22.26 -6.78
N ARG A 71 4.09 -22.37 -7.63
CA ARG A 71 2.96 -23.31 -7.46
C ARG A 71 2.43 -23.34 -6.02
N PRO A 72 2.01 -22.18 -5.47
CA PRO A 72 1.45 -22.13 -4.12
C PRO A 72 0.23 -23.06 -3.97
N GLU A 73 0.01 -23.57 -2.76
CA GLU A 73 -1.02 -24.56 -2.50
C GLU A 73 -2.41 -23.93 -2.29
N HIS A 74 -2.46 -22.70 -1.78
CA HIS A 74 -3.71 -22.08 -1.31
C HIS A 74 -4.16 -20.88 -2.15
N THR A 75 -3.26 -20.31 -2.95
CA THR A 75 -3.50 -19.10 -3.76
C THR A 75 -3.98 -19.44 -5.16
N ARG A 76 -5.08 -18.80 -5.57
CA ARG A 76 -5.57 -18.85 -6.95
C ARG A 76 -5.17 -17.60 -7.73
N ARG A 77 -4.61 -17.80 -8.92
CA ARG A 77 -4.28 -16.69 -9.84
C ARG A 77 -5.55 -16.11 -10.47
N ILE A 78 -5.63 -14.78 -10.53
CA ILE A 78 -6.57 -14.04 -11.35
C ILE A 78 -6.00 -13.95 -12.77
N ALA A 79 -6.75 -14.41 -13.77
CA ALA A 79 -6.33 -14.45 -15.17
C ALA A 79 -6.68 -13.15 -15.91
N GLY A 80 -6.03 -12.92 -17.06
CA GLY A 80 -6.40 -11.86 -18.01
C GLY A 80 -6.03 -10.44 -17.56
N ILE A 81 -5.01 -10.29 -16.72
CA ILE A 81 -4.56 -8.98 -16.23
C ILE A 81 -3.28 -8.60 -16.96
N GLU A 82 -3.40 -7.75 -17.98
CA GLU A 82 -2.28 -7.30 -18.81
C GLU A 82 -2.06 -5.78 -18.73
N THR A 83 -3.13 -5.03 -18.45
CA THR A 83 -3.12 -3.56 -18.41
C THR A 83 -3.58 -3.01 -17.06
N TRP A 84 -3.34 -1.72 -16.84
CA TRP A 84 -3.88 -1.00 -15.69
C TRP A 84 -5.41 -1.03 -15.65
N ASP A 85 -6.05 -0.93 -16.83
CA ASP A 85 -7.51 -0.98 -16.93
C ASP A 85 -8.04 -2.37 -16.57
N ASP A 86 -7.37 -3.47 -16.96
CA ASP A 86 -7.77 -4.83 -16.57
C ASP A 86 -7.72 -5.02 -15.06
N LEU A 87 -6.62 -4.57 -14.43
CA LEU A 87 -6.42 -4.62 -12.99
C LEU A 87 -7.56 -3.88 -12.26
N ARG A 88 -7.79 -2.63 -12.65
CA ARG A 88 -8.82 -1.74 -12.09
C ARG A 88 -10.23 -2.28 -12.32
N ALA A 89 -10.54 -2.71 -13.54
CA ALA A 89 -11.85 -3.24 -13.90
C ALA A 89 -12.16 -4.50 -13.10
N THR A 90 -11.19 -5.40 -12.94
CA THR A 90 -11.36 -6.63 -12.15
C THR A 90 -11.58 -6.34 -10.67
N LEU A 91 -10.81 -5.42 -10.07
CA LEU A 91 -11.04 -4.98 -8.68
C LEU A 91 -12.44 -4.40 -8.49
N ASN A 92 -12.94 -3.64 -9.46
CA ASN A 92 -14.25 -3.00 -9.36
C ASN A 92 -15.44 -3.88 -9.77
N GLY A 93 -15.17 -5.01 -10.43
CA GLY A 93 -16.17 -5.97 -10.90
C GLY A 93 -16.71 -6.90 -9.81
N ASP A 94 -17.48 -7.89 -10.24
CA ASP A 94 -18.13 -8.89 -9.39
C ASP A 94 -17.26 -10.14 -9.18
N GLY A 95 -17.75 -11.11 -8.40
CA GLY A 95 -17.07 -12.40 -8.19
C GLY A 95 -16.15 -12.47 -6.97
N TRP A 96 -16.25 -11.49 -6.06
CA TRP A 96 -15.46 -11.42 -4.83
C TRP A 96 -16.07 -12.15 -3.63
N ASP A 97 -17.21 -12.80 -3.82
CA ASP A 97 -17.90 -13.53 -2.76
C ASP A 97 -17.07 -14.70 -2.26
N GLY A 98 -16.95 -14.80 -0.94
CA GLY A 98 -16.13 -15.82 -0.29
C GLY A 98 -14.61 -15.63 -0.40
N VAL A 99 -14.11 -14.63 -1.15
CA VAL A 99 -12.69 -14.28 -1.13
C VAL A 99 -12.36 -13.60 0.20
N ARG A 100 -11.33 -14.08 0.91
CA ARG A 100 -10.94 -13.54 2.21
C ARG A 100 -9.69 -12.66 2.11
N THR A 101 -8.76 -13.01 1.23
CA THR A 101 -7.54 -12.25 0.99
C THR A 101 -7.32 -12.08 -0.51
N LEU A 102 -7.02 -10.85 -0.92
CA LEU A 102 -6.53 -10.54 -2.27
C LEU A 102 -5.09 -10.03 -2.20
N VAL A 103 -4.28 -10.42 -3.16
CA VAL A 103 -2.85 -10.08 -3.26
C VAL A 103 -2.59 -9.36 -4.58
N ILE A 104 -1.81 -8.28 -4.55
CA ILE A 104 -1.18 -7.69 -5.74
C ILE A 104 0.30 -8.05 -5.70
N ASP A 105 0.73 -8.96 -6.58
CA ASP A 105 2.12 -9.44 -6.66
C ASP A 105 2.72 -9.17 -8.05
N SER A 106 3.45 -8.08 -8.30
CA SER A 106 3.90 -7.07 -7.33
C SER A 106 3.27 -5.68 -7.55
N ALA A 107 3.23 -4.88 -6.48
CA ALA A 107 2.87 -3.47 -6.56
C ALA A 107 3.90 -2.64 -7.34
N THR A 108 5.16 -3.11 -7.43
CA THR A 108 6.17 -2.53 -8.33
C THR A 108 5.73 -2.67 -9.78
N ARG A 109 5.23 -3.84 -10.19
CA ARG A 109 4.68 -4.04 -11.53
C ARG A 109 3.37 -3.29 -11.74
N ALA A 110 2.52 -3.17 -10.71
CA ALA A 110 1.32 -2.33 -10.79
C ALA A 110 1.67 -0.84 -11.04
N GLU A 111 2.74 -0.32 -10.43
CA GLU A 111 3.24 1.03 -10.71
C GLU A 111 3.68 1.19 -12.17
N GLU A 112 4.36 0.20 -12.75
CA GLU A 112 4.72 0.21 -14.17
C GLU A 112 3.48 0.24 -15.09
N LEU A 113 2.43 -0.51 -14.76
CA LEU A 113 1.14 -0.46 -15.46
C LEU A 113 0.50 0.93 -15.37
N ALA A 114 0.54 1.57 -14.19
CA ALA A 114 0.03 2.93 -13.99
C ALA A 114 0.81 3.95 -14.83
N ILE A 115 2.14 3.82 -14.91
CA ILE A 115 3.00 4.66 -15.76
C ILE A 115 2.65 4.49 -17.23
N ALA A 116 2.56 3.24 -17.70
CA ALA A 116 2.21 2.95 -19.09
C ALA A 116 0.83 3.51 -19.46
N TRP A 117 -0.15 3.33 -18.57
CA TRP A 117 -1.49 3.88 -18.73
C TRP A 117 -1.47 5.41 -18.77
N THR A 118 -0.69 6.06 -17.91
CA THR A 118 -0.56 7.52 -17.86
C THR A 118 -0.01 8.07 -19.17
N ILE A 119 1.05 7.46 -19.72
CA ILE A 119 1.65 7.87 -21.00
C ILE A 119 0.65 7.67 -22.15
N ALA A 120 -0.14 6.59 -22.11
CA ALA A 120 -1.09 6.28 -23.16
C ALA A 120 -2.33 7.20 -23.16
N ASN A 121 -2.81 7.61 -21.98
CA ASN A 121 -4.16 8.19 -21.83
C ASN A 121 -4.18 9.67 -21.43
N VAL A 122 -3.12 10.20 -20.82
CA VAL A 122 -3.09 11.59 -20.38
C VAL A 122 -2.33 12.44 -21.42
N PRO A 123 -2.96 13.41 -22.09
CA PRO A 123 -2.24 14.29 -23.01
C PRO A 123 -1.48 15.36 -22.24
N HIS A 124 -0.47 15.95 -22.88
CA HIS A 124 0.14 17.18 -22.37
C HIS A 124 -0.92 18.29 -22.27
N GLU A 125 -0.75 19.26 -21.35
CA GLU A 125 -1.62 20.45 -21.21
C GLU A 125 -1.76 21.30 -22.49
N LYS A 126 -0.96 21.01 -23.52
CA LYS A 126 -0.96 21.66 -24.84
C LYS A 126 -1.64 20.80 -25.91
N GLY A 127 -2.31 19.70 -25.52
CA GLY A 127 -3.13 18.85 -26.37
C GLY A 127 -2.39 17.80 -27.21
N HIS A 128 -1.06 17.67 -27.10
CA HIS A 128 -0.29 16.64 -27.81
C HIS A 128 -0.05 15.41 -26.93
N ARG A 129 0.22 14.26 -27.58
CA ARG A 129 0.57 13.02 -26.89
C ARG A 129 1.98 13.10 -26.32
N VAL A 130 2.20 12.44 -25.19
CA VAL A 130 3.53 12.24 -24.59
C VAL A 130 4.08 10.86 -24.96
N ALA A 131 5.40 10.72 -24.95
CA ALA A 131 6.05 9.40 -25.09
C ALA A 131 6.69 8.95 -23.78
N ARG A 132 7.02 9.88 -22.88
CA ARG A 132 7.64 9.63 -21.58
C ARG A 132 7.12 10.61 -20.52
N LEU A 133 7.32 10.29 -19.24
CA LEU A 133 6.84 11.12 -18.13
C LEU A 133 7.52 12.50 -18.08
N GLU A 134 8.76 12.60 -18.55
CA GLU A 134 9.50 13.86 -18.58
C GLU A 134 8.89 14.87 -19.55
N ASP A 135 8.17 14.39 -20.56
CA ASP A 135 7.57 15.25 -21.59
C ASP A 135 6.47 16.14 -21.00
N TYR A 136 5.89 15.79 -19.84
CA TYR A 136 4.95 16.65 -19.11
C TYR A 136 5.62 17.87 -18.45
N GLY A 137 6.95 17.87 -18.32
CA GLY A 137 7.71 18.87 -17.59
C GLY A 137 8.03 18.48 -16.14
N TYR A 138 8.92 19.27 -15.53
CA TYR A 138 9.58 18.95 -14.25
C TYR A 138 8.56 18.63 -13.14
N GLY A 139 8.59 17.39 -12.64
CA GLY A 139 7.76 16.92 -11.53
C GLY A 139 6.29 16.62 -11.89
N LYS A 140 5.77 17.15 -12.99
CA LYS A 140 4.35 17.01 -13.38
C LYS A 140 3.98 15.55 -13.69
N GLY A 141 4.82 14.84 -14.46
CA GLY A 141 4.58 13.44 -14.79
C GLY A 141 4.47 12.55 -13.54
N TYR A 142 5.34 12.77 -12.55
CA TYR A 142 5.29 12.03 -11.27
C TYR A 142 4.02 12.33 -10.47
N GLN A 143 3.53 13.57 -10.48
CA GLN A 143 2.27 13.93 -9.83
C GLN A 143 1.07 13.21 -10.47
N ILE A 144 1.03 13.13 -11.81
CA ILE A 144 -0.05 12.44 -12.53
C ILE A 144 -0.03 10.94 -12.22
N VAL A 145 1.14 10.30 -12.31
CA VAL A 145 1.29 8.87 -11.99
C VAL A 145 0.92 8.59 -10.54
N TYR A 146 1.30 9.47 -9.62
CA TYR A 146 0.89 9.39 -8.22
C TYR A 146 -0.63 9.40 -8.08
N GLU A 147 -1.33 10.34 -8.73
CA GLU A 147 -2.80 10.42 -8.72
C GLU A 147 -3.46 9.18 -9.34
N VAL A 148 -2.91 8.67 -10.44
CA VAL A 148 -3.37 7.41 -11.06
C VAL A 148 -3.19 6.25 -10.08
N PHE A 149 -2.04 6.12 -9.43
CA PHE A 149 -1.79 5.04 -8.47
C PHE A 149 -2.68 5.14 -7.22
N LEU A 150 -3.05 6.35 -6.77
CA LEU A 150 -4.01 6.52 -5.66
C LEU A 150 -5.34 5.84 -5.94
N THR A 151 -5.74 5.76 -7.21
CA THR A 151 -6.98 5.09 -7.58
C THR A 151 -6.92 3.61 -7.17
N LEU A 152 -5.82 2.89 -7.43
CA LEU A 152 -5.64 1.50 -6.99
C LEU A 152 -5.81 1.34 -5.47
N LEU A 153 -5.22 2.24 -4.67
CA LEU A 153 -5.39 2.21 -3.22
C LEU A 153 -6.86 2.45 -2.81
N GLY A 154 -7.58 3.30 -3.56
CA GLY A 154 -9.01 3.51 -3.39
C GLY A 154 -9.87 2.27 -3.71
N ASP A 155 -9.50 1.50 -4.74
CA ASP A 155 -10.18 0.24 -5.06
C ASP A 155 -9.95 -0.78 -3.94
N LEU A 156 -8.70 -0.93 -3.50
CA LEU A 156 -8.33 -1.84 -2.41
C LEU A 156 -9.04 -1.46 -1.10
N ASP A 157 -9.23 -0.17 -0.84
CA ASP A 157 -10.04 0.32 0.29
C ASP A 157 -11.48 -0.18 0.26
N ARG A 158 -12.10 -0.28 -0.92
CA ARG A 158 -13.44 -0.87 -1.05
C ARG A 158 -13.43 -2.34 -0.61
N HIS A 159 -12.37 -3.09 -0.96
CA HIS A 159 -12.27 -4.48 -0.54
C HIS A 159 -12.03 -4.64 0.95
N VAL A 160 -11.19 -3.79 1.52
CA VAL A 160 -10.91 -3.73 2.96
C VAL A 160 -12.16 -3.41 3.76
N ARG A 161 -12.97 -2.44 3.33
CA ARG A 161 -14.26 -2.12 3.97
C ARG A 161 -15.26 -3.28 3.91
N ALA A 162 -15.18 -4.12 2.88
CA ALA A 162 -15.98 -5.33 2.75
C ALA A 162 -15.44 -6.52 3.57
N GLY A 163 -14.41 -6.32 4.40
CA GLY A 163 -13.84 -7.34 5.28
C GLY A 163 -12.75 -8.20 4.66
N ARG A 164 -12.30 -7.91 3.42
CA ARG A 164 -11.23 -8.67 2.76
C ARG A 164 -9.87 -8.07 3.06
N HIS A 165 -8.88 -8.89 3.37
CA HIS A 165 -7.51 -8.41 3.51
C HIS A 165 -6.92 -8.09 2.15
N ALA A 166 -6.18 -6.99 2.06
CA ALA A 166 -5.46 -6.58 0.85
C ALA A 166 -3.96 -6.62 1.13
N ILE A 167 -3.24 -7.47 0.40
CA ILE A 167 -1.78 -7.61 0.50
C ILE A 167 -1.15 -7.01 -0.75
N LEU A 168 -0.24 -6.05 -0.58
CA LEU A 168 0.67 -5.60 -1.63
C LEU A 168 2.05 -6.24 -1.41
N ILE A 169 2.59 -6.88 -2.43
CA ILE A 169 3.97 -7.35 -2.42
C ILE A 169 4.84 -6.34 -3.16
N CYS A 170 5.93 -5.90 -2.53
CA CYS A 170 6.91 -5.00 -3.14
C CYS A 170 8.30 -5.64 -3.11
N HIS A 171 9.11 -5.35 -4.13
CA HIS A 171 10.56 -5.50 -4.00
C HIS A 171 11.11 -4.39 -3.11
N ASP A 172 12.33 -4.54 -2.62
CA ASP A 172 13.04 -3.50 -1.88
C ASP A 172 13.99 -2.69 -2.78
N CYS A 173 14.35 -1.51 -2.27
CA CYS A 173 15.47 -0.72 -2.71
C CYS A 173 16.15 -0.11 -1.49
N THR A 174 17.44 0.20 -1.62
CA THR A 174 18.18 0.93 -0.59
C THR A 174 18.09 2.43 -0.86
N THR A 175 17.76 3.20 0.17
CA THR A 175 17.76 4.66 0.13
C THR A 175 18.65 5.25 1.21
N ASN A 176 19.24 6.40 0.91
CA ASN A 176 19.84 7.22 1.94
C ASN A 176 18.72 7.95 2.72
N THR A 177 18.66 7.75 4.02
CA THR A 177 17.71 8.39 4.93
C THR A 177 18.43 9.45 5.76
N PRO A 178 18.05 10.74 5.61
CA PRO A 178 18.60 11.81 6.43
C PRO A 178 18.32 11.59 7.92
N ASN A 179 19.36 11.72 8.74
CA ASN A 179 19.24 11.55 10.18
C ASN A 179 19.39 12.89 10.92
N PRO A 180 18.33 13.43 11.55
CA PRO A 180 18.47 14.67 12.31
C PRO A 180 19.27 14.53 13.61
N GLN A 181 19.54 13.30 14.06
CA GLN A 181 20.22 13.00 15.33
C GLN A 181 21.66 12.51 15.16
N GLY A 182 22.20 12.46 13.94
CA GLY A 182 23.55 11.95 13.69
C GLY A 182 23.81 11.70 12.20
N ASP A 183 24.59 10.67 11.91
CA ASP A 183 24.92 10.34 10.53
C ASP A 183 23.72 9.72 9.80
N ASP A 184 23.61 10.09 8.53
CA ASP A 184 22.73 9.48 7.56
C ASP A 184 22.97 7.97 7.47
N TRP A 185 21.91 7.21 7.24
CA TRP A 185 22.00 5.76 7.12
C TRP A 185 21.31 5.24 5.86
N LEU A 186 21.79 4.10 5.38
CA LEU A 186 21.13 3.35 4.32
C LEU A 186 19.98 2.52 4.91
N ARG A 187 18.81 2.62 4.28
CA ARG A 187 17.58 1.94 4.71
C ARG A 187 16.95 1.17 3.56
N TYR A 188 16.47 -0.04 3.85
CA TYR A 188 15.61 -0.79 2.94
C TYR A 188 14.20 -0.23 2.96
N GLU A 189 13.68 0.09 1.77
CA GLU A 189 12.34 0.63 1.57
C GLU A 189 11.64 -0.06 0.38
N PRO A 190 10.29 -0.02 0.30
CA PRO A 190 9.58 -0.55 -0.86
C PRO A 190 10.00 0.15 -2.16
N ARG A 191 10.32 -0.63 -3.19
CA ARG A 191 10.68 -0.14 -4.52
C ARG A 191 9.44 0.34 -5.26
N LEU A 192 9.04 1.54 -4.88
CA LEU A 192 8.01 2.38 -5.49
C LEU A 192 8.59 3.78 -5.71
N MET A 193 8.00 4.50 -6.65
CA MET A 193 8.36 5.88 -6.99
C MET A 193 8.32 6.77 -5.75
N SER A 194 9.46 7.41 -5.48
CA SER A 194 9.62 8.33 -4.36
C SER A 194 10.61 9.43 -4.71
N PRO A 195 10.15 10.55 -5.28
CA PRO A 195 11.01 11.68 -5.59
C PRO A 195 11.72 12.19 -4.32
N SER A 196 12.95 12.70 -4.44
CA SER A 196 13.73 13.17 -3.28
C SER A 196 13.06 14.30 -2.48
N SER A 197 12.15 15.04 -3.12
CA SER A 197 11.35 16.07 -2.45
C SER A 197 10.26 15.52 -1.51
N GLY A 198 9.99 14.21 -1.55
CA GLY A 198 8.86 13.55 -0.89
C GLY A 198 7.50 13.81 -1.55
N LYS A 199 7.38 14.84 -2.40
CA LYS A 199 6.14 15.14 -3.14
C LYS A 199 5.84 14.04 -4.15
N ALA A 200 4.56 13.72 -4.31
CA ALA A 200 4.08 12.66 -5.21
C ALA A 200 4.77 11.30 -4.96
N SER A 201 5.19 11.01 -3.72
CA SER A 201 5.80 9.72 -3.38
C SER A 201 4.73 8.65 -3.21
N ILE A 202 4.66 7.73 -4.16
CA ILE A 202 3.82 6.54 -4.07
C ILE A 202 4.26 5.69 -2.88
N ARG A 203 5.57 5.57 -2.65
CA ARG A 203 6.14 4.83 -1.50
C ARG A 203 5.62 5.35 -0.17
N LEU A 204 5.76 6.65 0.09
CA LEU A 204 5.34 7.24 1.37
C LEU A 204 3.82 7.12 1.54
N ARG A 205 3.07 7.31 0.46
CA ARG A 205 1.62 7.16 0.47
C ARG A 205 1.18 5.72 0.75
N VAL A 206 1.85 4.72 0.18
CA VAL A 206 1.59 3.29 0.46
C VAL A 206 1.92 2.98 1.92
N ARG A 207 3.03 3.50 2.47
CA ARG A 207 3.35 3.39 3.91
C ARG A 207 2.24 3.99 4.78
N GLU A 208 1.75 5.18 4.44
CA GLU A 208 0.67 5.84 5.18
C GLU A 208 -0.64 5.05 5.11
N TRP A 209 -0.98 4.58 3.92
CA TRP A 209 -2.19 3.78 3.63
C TRP A 209 -2.18 2.44 4.38
N ALA A 210 -1.03 1.76 4.45
CA ALA A 210 -0.92 0.46 5.08
C ALA A 210 -1.22 0.51 6.60
N ASP A 211 -1.94 -0.50 7.09
CA ASP A 211 -2.02 -0.79 8.52
C ASP A 211 -0.75 -1.50 9.00
N HIS A 212 -0.18 -2.31 8.10
CA HIS A 212 1.05 -3.07 8.33
C HIS A 212 1.97 -2.95 7.10
N LEU A 213 3.12 -2.31 7.26
CA LEU A 213 4.25 -2.35 6.33
C LEU A 213 5.33 -3.21 6.96
N LEU A 214 5.52 -4.41 6.43
CA LEU A 214 6.33 -5.47 7.03
C LEU A 214 7.54 -5.75 6.15
N PHE A 215 8.73 -5.61 6.72
CA PHE A 215 9.98 -5.91 6.03
C PHE A 215 10.38 -7.37 6.29
N LEU A 216 10.69 -8.12 5.24
CA LEU A 216 11.25 -9.46 5.32
C LEU A 216 12.74 -9.38 4.97
N GLY A 217 13.60 -9.72 5.92
CA GLY A 217 15.04 -9.75 5.75
C GLY A 217 15.62 -11.15 5.91
N TYR A 218 16.74 -11.43 5.22
CA TYR A 218 17.58 -12.58 5.54
C TYR A 218 18.41 -12.27 6.79
N ASP A 219 18.51 -13.23 7.70
CA ASP A 219 19.40 -13.07 8.84
C ASP A 219 20.85 -13.27 8.39
N ILE A 220 21.69 -12.28 8.71
CA ILE A 220 23.12 -12.29 8.41
C ILE A 220 23.86 -12.47 9.73
N ASP A 221 24.65 -13.54 9.84
CA ASP A 221 25.65 -13.67 10.89
C ASP A 221 26.95 -13.02 10.41
N VAL A 222 27.46 -12.06 11.17
CA VAL A 222 28.71 -11.38 10.85
C VAL A 222 29.82 -12.05 11.66
N LYS A 223 30.54 -12.97 11.01
CA LYS A 223 31.80 -13.50 11.54
C LYS A 223 32.97 -12.85 10.82
N ASP A 224 33.90 -12.29 11.58
CA ASP A 224 35.14 -11.67 11.08
C ASP A 224 34.92 -10.58 10.01
N GLY A 225 33.86 -9.76 10.18
CA GLY A 225 33.53 -8.68 9.24
C GLY A 225 32.99 -9.16 7.88
N LYS A 226 32.77 -10.46 7.69
CA LYS A 226 32.14 -11.03 6.50
C LYS A 226 30.75 -11.56 6.87
N GLY A 227 29.71 -10.94 6.31
CA GLY A 227 28.34 -11.43 6.45
C GLY A 227 28.18 -12.81 5.81
N ARG A 228 27.73 -13.80 6.57
CA ARG A 228 27.25 -15.09 6.06
C ARG A 228 25.74 -15.15 6.28
N GLY A 229 24.99 -15.48 5.23
CA GLY A 229 23.55 -15.74 5.38
C GLY A 229 23.33 -16.99 6.22
N CYS A 230 22.49 -16.90 7.25
CA CYS A 230 22.17 -18.02 8.14
C CYS A 230 21.06 -18.93 7.61
N GLY A 231 20.48 -18.63 6.44
CA GLY A 231 19.37 -19.36 5.87
C GLY A 231 18.02 -19.12 6.57
N THR A 232 18.03 -18.40 7.70
CA THR A 232 16.82 -17.95 8.41
C THR A 232 16.41 -16.56 7.94
N ARG A 233 15.14 -16.23 8.18
CA ARG A 233 14.50 -15.00 7.72
C ARG A 233 13.71 -14.41 8.87
N THR A 234 13.70 -13.10 8.97
CA THR A 234 12.96 -12.39 10.01
C THR A 234 12.03 -11.36 9.37
N LEU A 235 10.79 -11.32 9.86
CA LEU A 235 9.83 -10.27 9.57
C LEU A 235 9.93 -9.17 10.63
N TRP A 236 10.12 -7.94 10.19
CA TRP A 236 10.25 -6.76 11.02
C TRP A 236 8.98 -5.90 10.89
N PRO A 237 8.19 -5.76 11.97
CA PRO A 237 6.95 -4.98 11.94
C PRO A 237 7.12 -3.53 12.40
N VAL A 238 8.30 -3.14 12.89
CA VAL A 238 8.58 -1.83 13.47
C VAL A 238 9.76 -1.19 12.74
N GLU A 239 9.71 0.13 12.57
CA GLU A 239 10.77 0.94 11.99
C GLU A 239 12.12 0.66 12.67
N MET A 240 13.13 0.36 11.86
CA MET A 240 14.52 0.19 12.29
C MET A 240 15.41 1.11 11.45
N PRO A 241 16.64 1.44 11.91
CA PRO A 241 17.57 2.19 11.07
C PRO A 241 17.74 1.56 9.67
N HIS A 242 17.84 0.23 9.61
CA HIS A 242 18.05 -0.47 8.35
C HIS A 242 16.76 -0.78 7.55
N CYS A 243 15.55 -0.60 8.08
CA CYS A 243 14.32 -0.87 7.32
C CYS A 243 13.12 0.00 7.72
N MET A 244 12.36 0.45 6.72
CA MET A 244 11.09 1.13 6.89
C MET A 244 9.96 0.14 7.19
N ALA A 245 9.42 0.17 8.40
CA ALA A 245 8.35 -0.75 8.78
C ALA A 245 7.38 -0.08 9.77
N LYS A 246 6.15 -0.57 9.78
CA LYS A 246 5.14 -0.18 10.76
C LYS A 246 4.08 -1.25 10.87
N SER A 247 3.49 -1.35 12.05
CA SER A 247 2.37 -2.24 12.29
C SER A 247 1.49 -1.64 13.37
N ARG A 248 0.18 -1.67 13.16
CA ARG A 248 -0.80 -1.27 14.20
C ARG A 248 -0.95 -2.30 15.33
N ARG A 249 -0.46 -3.54 15.14
CA ARG A 249 -0.71 -4.65 16.07
C ARG A 249 0.51 -5.45 16.50
N LEU A 250 1.61 -5.37 15.75
CA LEU A 250 2.83 -6.13 16.02
C LEU A 250 3.92 -5.17 16.47
N SER A 251 4.65 -5.54 17.52
CA SER A 251 5.83 -4.81 18.02
C SER A 251 7.13 -5.60 17.84
N ASP A 252 7.05 -6.92 17.92
CA ASP A 252 8.23 -7.77 18.05
C ASP A 252 8.59 -8.41 16.69
N PRO A 253 9.88 -8.51 16.33
CA PRO A 253 10.31 -9.26 15.15
C PRO A 253 9.85 -10.71 15.20
N ILE A 254 9.43 -11.25 14.05
CA ILE A 254 8.91 -12.61 13.93
C ILE A 254 9.83 -13.42 13.02
N PRO A 255 10.57 -14.41 13.55
CA PRO A 255 11.32 -15.35 12.73
C PRO A 255 10.36 -16.13 11.82
N LEU A 256 10.64 -16.17 10.52
CA LEU A 256 9.85 -16.88 9.54
C LEU A 256 10.40 -18.29 9.34
N ARG A 257 9.52 -19.28 9.50
CA ARG A 257 9.80 -20.69 9.18
C ARG A 257 8.96 -21.10 7.97
N PRO A 258 9.40 -22.10 7.19
CA PRO A 258 8.58 -22.66 6.12
C PRO A 258 7.21 -23.10 6.65
N ASN A 259 6.15 -22.75 5.93
CA ASN A 259 4.76 -23.10 6.24
C ASN A 259 4.25 -22.63 7.62
N ASP A 260 4.82 -21.54 8.15
CA ASP A 260 4.44 -20.97 9.44
C ASP A 260 3.40 -19.85 9.30
N THR A 261 2.28 -19.97 10.01
CA THR A 261 1.18 -19.00 10.04
C THR A 261 1.29 -17.99 11.17
N ALA A 262 2.35 -18.04 12.00
CA ALA A 262 2.48 -17.21 13.20
C ALA A 262 2.28 -15.71 12.98
N VAL A 263 2.72 -15.19 11.83
CA VAL A 263 2.50 -13.78 11.44
C VAL A 263 1.02 -13.47 11.30
N TRP A 264 0.26 -14.35 10.63
CA TRP A 264 -1.16 -14.18 10.39
C TRP A 264 -1.97 -14.37 11.67
N ASP A 265 -1.59 -15.35 12.49
CA ASP A 265 -2.20 -15.56 13.80
C ASP A 265 -1.97 -14.37 14.74
N ALA A 266 -0.79 -13.76 14.70
CA ALA A 266 -0.49 -12.56 15.48
C ALA A 266 -1.23 -11.31 14.98
N LEU A 267 -1.45 -11.18 13.66
CA LEU A 267 -2.19 -10.04 13.09
C LEU A 267 -3.69 -10.13 13.33
N PHE A 268 -4.27 -11.32 13.18
CA PHE A 268 -5.72 -11.55 13.16
C PHE A 268 -6.26 -12.24 14.41
N GLY A 269 -5.39 -12.75 15.28
CA GLY A 269 -5.76 -13.30 16.58
C GLY A 269 -6.46 -12.26 17.45
N LYS A 270 -7.32 -12.74 18.36
CA LYS A 270 -7.91 -11.87 19.38
C LYS A 270 -6.79 -11.35 20.29
N PRO A 271 -6.76 -10.05 20.65
CA PRO A 271 -5.79 -9.54 21.62
C PRO A 271 -5.90 -10.36 22.91
N ASN A 272 -4.77 -10.89 23.38
CA ASN A 272 -4.73 -11.71 24.58
C ASN A 272 -4.98 -10.79 25.80
N PRO A 273 -6.03 -11.00 26.62
CA PRO A 273 -6.36 -10.12 27.75
C PRO A 273 -5.36 -10.15 28.92
N LYS A 274 -4.21 -10.82 28.78
CA LYS A 274 -3.23 -11.03 29.84
C LYS A 274 -1.88 -10.36 29.53
N LYS A 275 -1.84 -9.03 29.52
CA LYS A 275 -0.61 -8.22 29.65
C LYS A 275 -0.84 -6.86 30.36
N GLU A 276 -1.83 -6.75 31.25
CA GLU A 276 -2.03 -5.56 32.09
C GLU A 276 -1.78 -5.79 33.61
N GLU A 277 -1.49 -7.01 34.06
CA GLU A 277 -1.07 -7.24 35.45
C GLU A 277 0.45 -7.25 35.56
N GLY A 278 1.05 -6.08 35.82
CA GLY A 278 2.51 -6.01 35.94
C GLY A 278 3.13 -4.72 36.44
N THR A 279 2.37 -3.74 36.95
CA THR A 279 2.99 -2.54 37.56
C THR A 279 2.03 -1.88 38.54
N HIS A 280 1.84 -2.48 39.72
CA HIS A 280 1.56 -1.76 40.98
C HIS A 280 1.53 -2.78 42.14
N ALA A 281 2.71 -3.18 42.61
CA ALA A 281 2.87 -3.71 43.95
C ALA A 281 4.35 -3.66 44.33
N ARG A 282 4.75 -2.58 45.02
CA ARG A 282 5.78 -2.55 46.07
C ARG A 282 5.91 -1.12 46.58
N GLU A 283 5.21 -0.83 47.67
CA GLU A 283 5.66 0.06 48.73
C GLU A 283 4.83 -0.26 49.98
N SER A 284 5.45 -1.04 50.86
CA SER A 284 5.19 -1.14 52.30
C SER A 284 6.45 -1.63 52.96
#